data_AF-A0A7V8NRV8-F1
#
_entry.id   AF-A0A7V8NRV8-F1
#
_cell.length_a   1.000
_cell.length_b   1.000
_cell.length_c   1.000
_cell.angle_alpha   90.00
_cell.angle_beta   90.00
_cell.angle_gamma   90.00
#
_symmetry.space_group_name_H-M   'P 1'
#
loop_
_entity.id
_entity.type
_entity.pdbx_description
1 polymer ?
#
loop_
_entity_poly.entity_id
_entity_poly.type
_entity_poly.pdbx_seq_one_letter_code
_entity_poly.pdbx_strand_id
1 'polypeptide(L)'
;MKLLLTGVSHNTAPVEVRESLAFRAEDLPRALQDLRSRAGVNEALILSTCNRVEITVTTEDSIDPQTTVDLFLTDHKPVPAEGIGPHVYRYEGREAIHHLFRVAASLDSMVVGEPQILGQLKVAYTAAKDAGAVCGWLDGLLTRAFGVAKRVRSETGIGQMAVSVSYAAVELARKIFGSLAGRTVMIVGAGKMSELAA
;
A
#
# COMPACT_ATOMS: atom_id res chain seq x y z
N MET A 1 -6.52 -19.37 13.60
CA MET A 1 -6.63 -18.43 12.48
C MET A 1 -5.23 -18.02 12.04
N LYS A 2 -4.96 -17.96 10.74
CA LYS A 2 -3.69 -17.46 10.18
C LYS A 2 -3.86 -16.05 9.62
N LEU A 3 -2.78 -15.27 9.64
CA LEU A 3 -2.69 -13.96 8.99
C LEU A 3 -1.53 -14.00 8.00
N LEU A 4 -1.80 -13.64 6.76
CA LEU A 4 -0.80 -13.48 5.71
C LEU A 4 -0.93 -12.10 5.08
N LEU A 5 0.21 -11.46 4.84
CA LEU A 5 0.34 -10.30 3.96
C LEU A 5 1.27 -10.68 2.82
N THR A 6 0.78 -10.56 1.59
CA THR A 6 1.55 -10.80 0.36
C THR A 6 1.59 -9.50 -0.42
N GLY A 7 2.75 -9.09 -0.93
CA GLY A 7 2.83 -7.87 -1.70
C GLY A 7 4.06 -7.69 -2.56
N VAL A 8 4.00 -6.64 -3.37
CA VAL A 8 5.12 -6.07 -4.13
C VAL A 8 5.25 -4.59 -3.78
N SER A 9 6.46 -4.07 -3.76
CA SER A 9 6.72 -2.66 -3.47
C SER A 9 7.84 -2.11 -4.33
N HIS A 10 8.00 -0.79 -4.33
CA HIS A 10 9.12 -0.10 -4.98
C HIS A 10 10.51 -0.63 -4.56
N ASN A 11 10.64 -1.30 -3.41
CA ASN A 11 11.89 -1.93 -2.98
C ASN A 11 12.15 -3.28 -3.64
N THR A 12 11.10 -4.00 -4.05
CA THR A 12 11.20 -5.38 -4.53
C THR A 12 10.89 -5.53 -6.01
N ALA A 13 10.19 -4.57 -6.61
CA ALA A 13 9.66 -4.69 -7.96
C ALA A 13 9.80 -3.38 -8.76
N PRO A 14 10.18 -3.46 -10.05
CA PRO A 14 10.15 -2.31 -10.95
C PRO A 14 8.70 -1.86 -11.20
N VAL A 15 8.52 -0.68 -11.80
CA VAL A 15 7.20 -0.06 -11.91
C VAL A 15 6.23 -0.88 -12.77
N GLU A 16 6.73 -1.51 -13.82
CA GLU A 16 5.97 -2.30 -14.78
C GLU A 16 5.31 -3.52 -14.10
N VAL A 17 6.06 -4.19 -13.21
CA VAL A 17 5.54 -5.32 -12.41
C VAL A 17 4.46 -4.81 -11.46
N ARG A 18 4.66 -3.66 -10.81
CA ARG A 18 3.69 -3.10 -9.86
C ARG A 18 2.41 -2.63 -10.55
N GLU A 19 2.52 -2.02 -11.72
CA GLU A 19 1.37 -1.61 -12.54
C GLU A 19 0.56 -2.82 -13.02
N SER A 20 1.22 -3.92 -13.40
CA SER A 20 0.52 -5.16 -13.80
C SER A 20 -0.32 -5.76 -12.68
N LEU A 21 0.03 -5.50 -11.42
CA LEU A 21 -0.67 -5.99 -10.22
C LEU A 21 -1.64 -4.97 -9.62
N ALA A 22 -1.60 -3.71 -10.06
CA ALA A 22 -2.40 -2.65 -9.46
C ALA A 22 -3.91 -2.89 -9.62
N PHE A 23 -4.67 -2.62 -8.57
CA PHE A 23 -6.13 -2.60 -8.58
C PHE A 23 -6.63 -1.17 -8.74
N ARG A 24 -7.55 -0.96 -9.71
CA ARG A 24 -8.27 0.31 -9.88
C ARG A 24 -9.36 0.40 -8.82
N ALA A 25 -9.71 1.62 -8.43
CA ALA A 25 -10.70 1.85 -7.37
C ALA A 25 -12.08 1.24 -7.70
N GLU A 26 -12.46 1.24 -8.98
CA GLU A 26 -13.71 0.67 -9.49
C GLU A 26 -13.76 -0.87 -9.43
N ASP A 27 -12.60 -1.54 -9.53
CA ASP A 27 -12.50 -3.00 -9.49
C ASP A 27 -12.36 -3.54 -8.06
N LEU A 28 -11.96 -2.68 -7.12
CA LEU A 28 -11.61 -3.06 -5.76
C LEU A 28 -12.75 -3.77 -5.01
N PRO A 29 -14.02 -3.29 -5.04
CA PRO A 29 -15.11 -3.97 -4.34
C PRO A 29 -15.33 -5.40 -4.83
N ARG A 30 -15.30 -5.62 -6.14
CA ARG A 30 -15.46 -6.95 -6.74
C ARG A 30 -14.29 -7.86 -6.36
N ALA A 31 -13.06 -7.37 -6.49
CA ALA A 31 -11.86 -8.11 -6.11
C ALA A 31 -11.87 -8.53 -4.63
N LEU A 32 -12.35 -7.65 -3.74
CA LEU A 32 -12.50 -7.95 -2.31
C LEU A 32 -13.58 -9.00 -2.04
N GLN A 33 -14.73 -8.92 -2.72
CA GLN A 33 -15.80 -9.92 -2.61
C GLN A 33 -15.33 -11.29 -3.11
N ASP A 34 -14.66 -11.33 -4.26
CA ASP A 34 -14.11 -12.55 -4.85
C ASP A 34 -13.10 -13.19 -3.89
N LEU A 35 -12.17 -12.39 -3.33
CA LEU A 35 -11.21 -12.87 -2.34
C LEU A 35 -11.89 -13.37 -1.06
N ARG A 36 -12.90 -12.65 -0.56
CA ARG A 36 -13.68 -13.02 0.64
C ARG A 36 -14.48 -14.30 0.46
N SER A 37 -14.87 -14.63 -0.77
CA SER A 37 -15.65 -15.83 -1.12
C SER A 37 -14.81 -17.11 -1.18
N ARG A 38 -13.48 -16.99 -1.19
CA ARG A 38 -12.57 -18.15 -1.22
C ARG A 38 -12.65 -18.95 0.07
N ALA A 39 -12.54 -20.26 -0.07
CA ALA A 39 -12.72 -21.21 1.03
C ALA A 39 -11.80 -20.89 2.22
N GLY A 40 -12.42 -20.72 3.40
CA GLY A 40 -11.77 -20.45 4.68
C GLY A 40 -11.02 -19.12 4.77
N VAL A 41 -11.24 -18.17 3.85
CA VAL A 41 -10.91 -16.75 4.08
C VAL A 41 -11.93 -16.17 5.05
N ASN A 42 -11.46 -15.45 6.06
CA ASN A 42 -12.29 -14.80 7.08
C ASN A 42 -12.40 -13.29 6.84
N GLU A 43 -11.29 -12.63 6.52
CA GLU A 43 -11.24 -11.20 6.20
C GLU A 43 -10.15 -10.95 5.15
N ALA A 44 -10.31 -9.88 4.37
CA ALA A 44 -9.40 -9.51 3.31
C ALA A 44 -9.28 -7.98 3.14
N LEU A 45 -8.07 -7.52 2.85
CA LEU A 45 -7.77 -6.13 2.53
C LEU A 45 -6.84 -6.09 1.31
N ILE A 46 -7.11 -5.18 0.38
CA ILE A 46 -6.24 -4.91 -0.77
C ILE A 46 -5.79 -3.44 -0.69
N LEU A 47 -4.49 -3.21 -0.50
CA LEU A 47 -3.87 -1.90 -0.59
C LEU A 47 -3.16 -1.77 -1.94
N SER A 48 -3.72 -0.98 -2.84
CA SER A 48 -3.15 -0.68 -4.15
C SER A 48 -2.78 0.79 -4.23
N THR A 49 -1.49 1.08 -4.38
CA THR A 49 -0.95 2.45 -4.51
C THR A 49 0.05 2.51 -5.65
N CYS A 50 0.54 3.71 -5.96
CA CYS A 50 1.62 3.88 -6.94
C CYS A 50 2.96 3.27 -6.53
N ASN A 51 3.15 2.85 -5.27
CA ASN A 51 4.43 2.36 -4.73
C ASN A 51 4.36 0.93 -4.18
N ARG A 52 3.17 0.36 -4.04
CA ARG A 52 2.96 -1.00 -3.54
C ARG A 52 1.58 -1.54 -3.89
N VAL A 53 1.52 -2.86 -4.03
CA VAL A 53 0.28 -3.64 -4.06
C VAL A 53 0.41 -4.71 -2.99
N GLU A 54 -0.48 -4.69 -2.01
CA GLU A 54 -0.48 -5.63 -0.87
C GLU A 54 -1.87 -6.22 -0.67
N ILE A 55 -1.90 -7.53 -0.43
CA ILE A 55 -3.09 -8.29 -0.10
C ILE A 55 -2.87 -8.87 1.29
N THR A 56 -3.75 -8.51 2.22
CA THR A 56 -3.76 -9.06 3.58
C THR A 56 -4.99 -9.92 3.74
N VAL A 57 -4.82 -11.16 4.19
CA VAL A 57 -5.92 -12.09 4.45
C VAL A 57 -5.80 -12.70 5.83
N THR A 58 -6.94 -12.91 6.48
CA THR A 58 -7.05 -13.85 7.60
C THR A 58 -7.75 -15.11 7.12
N THR A 59 -7.27 -16.29 7.54
CA THR A 59 -7.86 -17.57 7.15
C THR A 59 -8.06 -18.49 8.34
N GLU A 60 -8.86 -19.53 8.16
CA GLU A 60 -8.89 -20.70 9.04
C GLU A 60 -7.52 -21.38 9.13
N ASP A 61 -7.25 -22.10 10.22
CA ASP A 61 -5.95 -22.77 10.43
C ASP A 61 -5.69 -23.93 9.47
N SER A 62 -6.79 -24.57 9.01
CA SER A 62 -6.79 -25.65 8.03
C SER A 62 -6.40 -25.21 6.63
N ILE A 63 -6.50 -23.91 6.33
CA ILE A 63 -6.23 -23.36 5.01
C ILE A 63 -4.78 -22.88 4.93
N ASP A 64 -4.18 -23.07 3.75
CA ASP A 64 -2.97 -22.37 3.36
C ASP A 64 -3.32 -21.00 2.73
N PRO A 65 -3.04 -19.89 3.43
CA PRO A 65 -3.34 -18.56 2.91
C PRO A 65 -2.50 -18.23 1.66
N GLN A 66 -1.32 -18.82 1.50
CA GLN A 66 -0.44 -18.51 0.36
C GLN A 66 -1.05 -19.00 -0.94
N THR A 67 -1.44 -20.27 -1.00
CA THR A 67 -2.15 -20.85 -2.16
C THR A 67 -3.41 -20.05 -2.51
N THR A 68 -4.15 -19.59 -1.50
CA THR A 68 -5.38 -18.81 -1.70
C THR A 68 -5.12 -17.48 -2.42
N VAL A 69 -4.08 -16.76 -1.99
CA VAL A 69 -3.68 -15.46 -2.58
C VAL A 69 -3.04 -15.65 -3.96
N ASP A 70 -2.23 -16.70 -4.15
CA ASP A 70 -1.56 -16.95 -5.43
C ASP A 70 -2.57 -17.29 -6.54
N LEU A 71 -3.55 -18.13 -6.24
CA LEU A 71 -4.67 -18.38 -7.15
C LEU A 71 -5.46 -17.09 -7.41
N PHE A 72 -5.64 -16.23 -6.41
CA PHE A 72 -6.38 -14.98 -6.57
C PHE A 72 -5.69 -14.02 -7.51
N LEU A 73 -4.38 -13.87 -7.36
CA LEU A 73 -3.58 -13.04 -8.24
C LEU A 73 -3.61 -13.58 -9.68
N THR A 74 -3.54 -14.90 -9.85
CA THR A 74 -3.59 -15.55 -11.17
C THR A 74 -4.93 -15.31 -11.88
N ASP A 75 -6.05 -15.33 -11.14
CA ASP A 75 -7.39 -15.11 -11.71
C ASP A 75 -7.65 -13.64 -12.07
N HIS A 76 -7.04 -12.70 -11.35
CA HIS A 76 -7.33 -11.26 -11.50
C HIS A 76 -6.29 -10.47 -12.30
N LYS A 77 -5.07 -10.98 -12.44
CA LYS A 77 -3.95 -10.22 -13.01
C LYS A 77 -3.23 -11.03 -14.08
N PRO A 78 -2.81 -10.38 -15.19
CA PRO A 78 -1.94 -11.03 -16.15
C PRO A 78 -0.58 -11.25 -15.49
N VAL A 79 -0.28 -12.50 -15.14
CA VAL A 79 1.05 -12.86 -14.63
C VAL A 79 2.03 -12.76 -15.80
N PRO A 80 3.12 -11.98 -15.69
CA PRO A 80 4.16 -11.93 -16.72
C PRO A 80 4.74 -13.33 -16.99
N ALA A 81 5.25 -13.57 -18.20
CA ALA A 81 5.85 -14.87 -18.57
C ALA A 81 7.01 -15.27 -17.64
N GLU A 82 7.72 -14.28 -17.10
CA GLU A 82 8.83 -14.44 -16.15
C GLU A 82 8.35 -14.68 -14.70
N GLY A 83 7.04 -14.55 -14.46
CA GLY A 83 6.41 -14.63 -13.15
C GLY A 83 6.63 -13.38 -12.29
N ILE A 84 5.90 -13.30 -11.18
CA ILE A 84 6.07 -12.25 -10.16
C ILE A 84 6.84 -12.73 -8.93
N GLY A 85 7.10 -14.04 -8.84
CA GLY A 85 7.67 -14.71 -7.65
C GLY A 85 8.92 -14.04 -7.08
N PRO A 86 9.93 -13.67 -7.88
CA PRO A 86 11.15 -13.02 -7.38
C PRO A 86 10.91 -11.66 -6.71
N HIS A 87 9.79 -11.00 -7.02
CA HIS A 87 9.47 -9.65 -6.55
C HIS A 87 8.51 -9.63 -5.34
N VAL A 88 7.89 -10.78 -5.04
CA VAL A 88 6.85 -10.89 -4.02
C VAL A 88 7.49 -11.14 -2.66
N TYR A 89 7.12 -10.32 -1.67
CA TYR A 89 7.38 -10.60 -0.26
C TYR A 89 6.12 -11.13 0.41
N ARG A 90 6.34 -11.96 1.45
CA ARG A 90 5.29 -12.53 2.28
C ARG A 90 5.67 -12.38 3.74
N TYR A 91 4.71 -11.93 4.54
CA TYR A 91 4.83 -11.84 5.99
C TYR A 91 3.66 -12.57 6.64
N GLU A 92 3.94 -13.29 7.73
CA GLU A 92 2.94 -14.06 8.45
C GLU A 92 2.84 -13.61 9.91
N GLY A 93 1.62 -13.70 10.45
CA GLY A 93 1.35 -13.42 11.86
C GLY A 93 1.93 -12.09 12.34
N ARG A 94 2.88 -12.15 13.27
CA ARG A 94 3.45 -10.95 13.89
C ARG A 94 4.24 -10.08 12.91
N GLU A 95 4.92 -10.68 11.93
CA GLU A 95 5.68 -9.91 10.95
C GLU A 95 4.75 -9.15 10.00
N ALA A 96 3.59 -9.73 9.66
CA ALA A 96 2.55 -9.04 8.88
C ALA A 96 1.97 -7.84 9.64
N ILE A 97 1.71 -8.01 10.95
CA ILE A 97 1.25 -6.91 11.83
C ILE A 97 2.30 -5.79 11.88
N HIS A 98 3.57 -6.16 12.09
CA HIS A 98 4.66 -5.19 12.17
C HIS A 98 4.81 -4.42 10.86
N HIS A 99 4.79 -5.11 9.72
CA HIS A 99 4.82 -4.49 8.39
C HIS A 99 3.65 -3.52 8.18
N LEU A 100 2.42 -3.95 8.47
CA LEU A 100 1.24 -3.10 8.34
C LEU A 100 1.35 -1.81 9.17
N PHE A 101 1.88 -1.89 10.39
CA PHE A 101 2.11 -0.70 11.22
C PHE A 101 3.18 0.22 10.63
N ARG A 102 4.25 -0.34 10.07
CA ARG A 102 5.29 0.43 9.39
C ARG A 102 4.75 1.13 8.15
N VAL A 103 3.97 0.45 7.33
CA VAL A 103 3.31 1.04 6.15
C VAL A 103 2.35 2.14 6.57
N ALA A 104 1.47 1.88 7.56
CA ALA A 104 0.53 2.88 8.07
C ALA A 104 1.24 4.12 8.64
N ALA A 105 2.39 3.93 9.30
CA ALA A 105 3.21 5.01 9.85
C ALA A 105 4.17 5.66 8.82
N SER A 106 4.09 5.28 7.55
CA SER A 106 4.98 5.75 6.48
C SER A 106 6.47 5.45 6.70
N LEU A 107 6.80 4.47 7.53
CA LEU A 107 8.17 4.00 7.79
C LEU A 107 8.69 3.04 6.71
N ASP A 108 7.78 2.42 5.97
CA ASP A 108 8.08 1.66 4.75
C ASP A 108 7.38 2.34 3.58
N SER A 109 7.93 3.45 3.11
CA SER A 109 7.44 4.23 1.99
C SER A 109 8.61 4.88 1.29
N MET A 110 8.50 5.07 -0.03
CA MET A 110 9.56 5.68 -0.84
C MET A 110 10.00 7.03 -0.27
N VAL A 111 9.04 7.77 0.28
CA VAL A 111 9.29 8.96 1.08
C VAL A 111 8.82 8.71 2.50
N VAL A 112 9.78 8.63 3.42
CA VAL A 112 9.50 8.34 4.82
C VAL A 112 8.83 9.54 5.47
N GLY A 113 7.71 9.31 6.16
CA GLY A 113 6.92 10.35 6.84
C GLY A 113 5.84 11.04 5.99
N GLU A 114 5.72 10.69 4.71
CA GLU A 114 4.72 11.25 3.83
C GLU A 114 3.30 10.76 4.23
N PRO A 115 2.36 11.66 4.58
CA PRO A 115 1.06 11.26 5.16
C PRO A 115 0.11 10.56 4.18
N GLN A 116 0.44 10.54 2.89
CA GLN A 116 -0.40 10.02 1.81
C GLN A 116 -0.74 8.54 2.02
N ILE A 117 0.23 7.71 2.42
CA ILE A 117 0.03 6.26 2.54
C ILE A 117 -1.00 5.89 3.63
N LEU A 118 -1.03 6.63 4.73
CA LEU A 118 -2.05 6.46 5.77
C LEU A 118 -3.45 6.79 5.24
N GLY A 119 -3.56 7.83 4.41
CA GLY A 119 -4.81 8.19 3.74
C GLY A 119 -5.27 7.09 2.78
N GLN A 120 -4.36 6.57 1.95
CA GLN A 120 -4.64 5.48 1.02
C GLN A 120 -5.05 4.19 1.73
N LEU A 121 -4.38 3.85 2.83
CA LEU A 121 -4.76 2.69 3.66
C LEU A 121 -6.16 2.85 4.28
N LYS A 122 -6.54 4.07 4.69
CA LYS A 122 -7.92 4.33 5.15
C LYS A 122 -8.95 4.16 4.04
N VAL A 123 -8.65 4.61 2.82
CA VAL A 123 -9.54 4.42 1.66
C VAL A 123 -9.69 2.93 1.36
N ALA A 124 -8.60 2.17 1.34
CA ALA A 124 -8.62 0.71 1.16
C ALA A 124 -9.42 0.02 2.27
N TYR A 125 -9.24 0.44 3.52
CA TYR A 125 -10.01 -0.05 4.66
C TYR A 125 -11.52 0.23 4.51
N THR A 126 -11.92 1.45 4.13
CA THR A 126 -13.32 1.79 3.90
C THR A 126 -13.92 0.93 2.80
N ALA A 127 -13.22 0.79 1.66
CA ALA A 127 -13.68 -0.07 0.57
C ALA A 127 -13.84 -1.55 1.00
N ALA A 128 -12.91 -2.06 1.80
CA ALA A 128 -12.99 -3.42 2.34
C ALA A 128 -14.14 -3.60 3.34
N LYS A 129 -14.43 -2.58 4.15
CA LYS A 129 -15.55 -2.59 5.10
C LYS A 129 -16.89 -2.53 4.37
N ASP A 130 -17.03 -1.65 3.38
CA ASP A 130 -18.22 -1.49 2.57
C ASP A 130 -18.52 -2.76 1.74
N ALA A 131 -17.47 -3.47 1.31
CA ALA A 131 -17.59 -4.76 0.62
C ALA A 131 -17.84 -5.95 1.58
N GLY A 132 -17.89 -5.74 2.90
CA GLY A 132 -18.03 -6.81 3.90
C GLY A 132 -16.81 -7.72 4.03
N ALA A 133 -15.67 -7.33 3.46
CA ALA A 133 -14.42 -8.09 3.50
C ALA A 133 -13.63 -7.87 4.80
N VAL A 134 -13.91 -6.80 5.55
CA VAL A 134 -13.33 -6.51 6.88
C VAL A 134 -14.45 -6.25 7.89
N CYS A 135 -14.50 -7.04 8.96
CA CYS A 135 -15.60 -6.96 9.94
C CYS A 135 -15.26 -7.45 11.37
N GLY A 136 -14.06 -7.96 11.61
CA GLY A 136 -13.69 -8.63 12.86
C GLY A 136 -12.27 -8.32 13.32
N TRP A 137 -11.40 -9.32 13.29
CA TRP A 137 -10.06 -9.22 13.85
C TRP A 137 -9.18 -8.24 13.05
N LEU A 138 -9.26 -8.29 11.72
CA LEU A 138 -8.53 -7.40 10.82
C LEU A 138 -9.04 -5.95 10.96
N ASP A 139 -10.34 -5.74 11.21
CA ASP A 139 -10.90 -4.40 11.53
C ASP A 139 -10.23 -3.79 12.78
N GLY A 140 -10.15 -4.59 13.84
CA GLY A 140 -9.47 -4.18 15.08
C GLY A 140 -7.98 -3.91 14.88
N LEU A 141 -7.30 -4.71 14.05
CA LEU A 141 -5.89 -4.50 13.72
C LEU A 141 -5.67 -3.19 12.95
N LEU A 142 -6.46 -2.92 11.91
CA LEU A 142 -6.36 -1.70 11.10
C LEU A 142 -6.67 -0.45 11.91
N THR A 143 -7.69 -0.50 12.77
CA THR A 143 -8.00 0.59 13.69
C THR A 143 -6.84 0.90 14.64
N ARG A 144 -6.18 -0.14 15.17
CA ARG A 144 -4.94 0.03 15.96
C ARG A 144 -3.80 0.59 15.12
N ALA A 145 -3.62 0.13 13.88
CA ALA A 145 -2.60 0.64 12.97
C ALA A 145 -2.76 2.16 12.74
N PHE A 146 -3.99 2.65 12.60
CA PHE A 146 -4.26 4.09 12.47
C PHE A 146 -3.91 4.87 13.75
N GLY A 147 -4.17 4.31 14.93
CA GLY A 147 -3.76 4.89 16.19
C GLY A 147 -2.23 4.96 16.33
N VAL A 148 -1.54 3.86 16.01
CA VAL A 148 -0.07 3.79 16.02
C VAL A 148 0.54 4.79 15.04
N ALA A 149 0.02 4.88 13.81
CA ALA A 149 0.49 5.84 12.82
C ALA A 149 0.37 7.29 13.30
N LYS A 150 -0.74 7.64 13.97
CA LYS A 150 -0.92 8.96 14.59
C LYS A 150 0.13 9.21 15.68
N ARG A 151 0.33 8.25 16.58
CA ARG A 151 1.33 8.34 17.66
C ARG A 151 2.74 8.51 17.11
N VAL A 152 3.15 7.69 16.13
CA VAL A 152 4.46 7.82 15.47
C VAL A 152 4.64 9.22 14.89
N ARG A 153 3.61 9.81 14.29
CA ARG A 153 3.69 11.15 13.74
C ARG A 153 3.74 12.27 14.79
N SER A 154 3.00 12.14 15.89
CA SER A 154 2.91 13.18 16.93
C SER A 154 4.01 13.09 17.98
N GLU A 155 4.51 11.89 18.25
CA GLU A 155 5.51 11.59 19.29
C GLU A 155 6.93 11.53 18.72
N THR A 156 7.11 11.63 17.40
CA THR A 156 8.43 11.64 16.75
C THR A 156 8.59 12.79 15.76
N GLY A 157 9.83 13.06 15.33
CA GLY A 157 10.13 14.09 14.33
C GLY A 157 9.70 13.73 12.90
N ILE A 158 9.18 12.53 12.64
CA ILE A 158 8.87 12.05 11.28
C ILE A 158 7.82 12.90 10.57
N GLY A 159 6.90 13.52 11.33
CA GLY A 159 5.85 14.39 10.78
C GLY A 159 6.27 15.84 10.59
N GLN A 160 7.48 16.22 11.01
CA GLN A 160 7.94 17.61 11.06
C GLN A 160 8.64 18.07 9.77
N MET A 161 9.13 17.15 8.95
CA MET A 161 9.69 17.48 7.64
C MET A 161 8.67 17.22 6.54
N ALA A 162 8.45 18.21 5.66
CA ALA A 162 7.67 18.06 4.44
C ALA A 162 8.46 17.26 3.40
N VAL A 163 8.81 16.02 3.72
CA VAL A 163 9.40 15.10 2.74
C VAL A 163 8.22 14.54 1.97
N SER A 164 7.95 15.11 0.80
CA SER A 164 7.04 14.55 -0.20
C SER A 164 7.85 14.24 -1.46
N VAL A 165 7.32 13.40 -2.35
CA VAL A 165 7.98 13.17 -3.66
C VAL A 165 8.11 14.49 -4.44
N SER A 166 7.11 15.38 -4.31
CA SER A 166 7.14 16.73 -4.89
C SER A 166 8.29 17.57 -4.33
N TYR A 167 8.49 17.57 -3.01
CA TYR A 167 9.63 18.25 -2.38
C TYR A 167 10.96 17.65 -2.83
N ALA A 168 11.07 16.32 -2.86
CA ALA A 168 12.27 15.64 -3.36
C ALA A 168 12.57 15.99 -4.83
N ALA A 169 11.55 16.15 -5.67
CA ALA A 169 11.69 16.59 -7.05
C ALA A 169 12.22 18.04 -7.15
N VAL A 170 11.71 18.96 -6.31
CA VAL A 170 12.19 20.35 -6.23
C VAL A 170 13.64 20.41 -5.73
N GLU A 171 13.97 19.65 -4.68
CA GLU A 171 15.34 19.57 -4.15
C GLU A 171 16.31 18.98 -5.18
N LEU A 172 15.88 17.95 -5.93
CA LEU A 172 16.66 17.40 -7.04
C LEU A 172 16.89 18.45 -8.12
N ALA A 173 15.86 19.22 -8.50
CA ALA A 173 16.00 20.32 -9.45
C ALA A 173 16.98 21.40 -8.94
N ARG A 174 16.93 21.77 -7.66
CA ARG A 174 17.89 22.70 -7.04
C ARG A 174 19.32 22.14 -7.05
N LYS A 175 19.49 20.85 -6.83
CA LYS A 175 20.81 20.21 -6.87
C LYS A 175 21.41 20.21 -8.28
N ILE A 176 20.58 20.06 -9.32
CA ILE A 176 21.02 20.05 -10.72
C ILE A 176 21.25 21.48 -11.26
N PHE A 177 20.35 22.42 -10.96
CA PHE A 177 20.33 23.76 -11.57
C PHE A 177 20.77 24.89 -10.62
N GLY A 178 21.03 24.59 -9.35
CA GLY A 178 21.33 25.57 -8.31
C GLY A 178 20.08 26.34 -7.86
N SER A 179 20.11 27.66 -8.04
CA SER A 179 18.94 28.49 -7.75
C SER A 179 17.88 28.37 -8.83
N LEU A 180 16.63 28.11 -8.41
CA LEU A 180 15.46 28.16 -9.29
C LEU A 180 14.88 29.58 -9.42
N ALA A 181 15.44 30.58 -8.72
CA ALA A 181 15.00 31.97 -8.84
C ALA A 181 15.20 32.48 -10.28
N GLY A 182 14.15 33.08 -10.88
CA GLY A 182 14.18 33.58 -12.25
C GLY A 182 14.14 32.48 -13.33
N ARG A 183 13.90 31.22 -12.95
CA ARG A 183 13.69 30.12 -13.92
C ARG A 183 12.21 29.94 -14.19
N THR A 184 11.87 29.59 -15.42
CA THR A 184 10.52 29.17 -15.79
C THR A 184 10.37 27.68 -15.49
N VAL A 185 9.36 27.33 -14.69
CA VAL A 185 9.03 25.94 -14.33
C VAL A 185 7.68 25.59 -14.94
N MET A 186 7.59 24.42 -15.57
CA MET A 186 6.33 23.87 -16.09
C MET A 186 5.94 22.64 -15.26
N ILE A 187 4.76 22.68 -14.67
CA ILE A 187 4.15 21.54 -13.96
C ILE A 187 3.01 21.02 -14.82
N VAL A 188 3.04 19.74 -15.16
CA VAL A 188 1.99 19.10 -15.97
C VAL A 188 1.09 18.28 -15.05
N GLY A 189 -0.20 18.60 -15.05
CA GLY A 189 -1.23 17.99 -14.19
C GLY A 189 -1.64 18.89 -13.04
N ALA A 190 -2.88 18.73 -12.56
CA ALA A 190 -3.48 19.54 -11.49
C ALA A 190 -3.85 18.68 -10.26
N GLY A 191 -3.09 17.61 -10.03
CA GLY A 191 -3.31 16.73 -8.88
C GLY A 191 -2.64 17.27 -7.62
N LYS A 192 -2.94 16.64 -6.47
CA LYS A 192 -2.35 17.00 -5.16
C LYS A 192 -0.82 17.02 -5.14
N MET A 193 -0.18 16.18 -5.97
CA MET A 193 1.28 16.16 -6.13
C MET A 193 1.82 17.38 -6.87
N SER A 194 1.07 17.88 -7.86
CA SER A 194 1.41 19.09 -8.59
C SER A 194 1.29 20.33 -7.70
N GLU A 195 0.25 20.40 -6.87
CA GLU A 195 0.05 21.49 -5.89
C GLU A 195 1.18 21.55 -4.84
N LEU A 196 1.70 20.39 -4.43
CA LEU A 196 2.82 20.32 -3.49
C LEU A 196 4.18 20.69 -4.12
N ALA A 197 4.30 20.65 -5.44
CA ALA A 197 5.52 20.96 -6.17
C ALA A 197 5.61 22.43 -6.60
N ALA A 198 4.46 23.09 -6.79
CA ALA A 198 4.32 24.48 -7.19
C ALA A 198 4.71 25.45 -6.06
#